data_AF-A0A966NXM5-F1
#
_entry.id   AF-A0A966NXM5-F1
#
_cell.length_a   1.000
_cell.length_b   1.000
_cell.length_c   1.000
_cell.angle_alpha   90.00
_cell.angle_beta   90.00
_cell.angle_gamma   90.00
#
_symmetry.space_group_name_H-M   'P 1'
#
loop_
_entity.id
_entity.type
_entity.pdbx_description
1 polymer ?
#
loop_
_entity_poly.entity_id
_entity_poly.type
_entity_poly.pdbx_seq_one_letter_code
_entity_poly.pdbx_strand_id
1 'polypeptide(L)'
;MTRMRRALFAVVGLCLAGTLLVSSNIIQVWLSGRANDTVSVDAIVVMGAAQYDGRPTAQFSARLDHAFELWTQGVAPIIVTTGGNQPGDRFTEGGSGAKYLNERGVDSSSLLIEETGSTTRESLVGVADLLKSRGAERVVIVTEPFHALRSKLIAQDLGLIVTLSSTRTSPMGHS
;
A
#
# COMPACT_ATOMS: atom_id res chain seq x y z
N MET A 1 -0.22 -62.28 16.45
CA MET A 1 0.23 -60.94 16.91
C MET A 1 0.72 -60.01 15.78
N THR A 2 1.10 -60.50 14.60
CA THR A 2 1.64 -59.68 13.48
C THR A 2 0.59 -58.86 12.70
N ARG A 3 -0.64 -59.37 12.55
CA ARG A 3 -1.75 -58.65 11.88
C ARG A 3 -2.22 -57.43 12.67
N MET A 4 -2.31 -57.54 14.00
CA MET A 4 -2.73 -56.44 14.90
C MET A 4 -1.76 -55.25 14.84
N ARG A 5 -0.44 -55.52 14.83
CA ARG A 5 0.59 -54.48 14.70
C ARG A 5 0.53 -53.79 13.33
N ARG A 6 0.31 -54.54 12.25
CA ARG A 6 0.15 -53.98 10.89
C ARG A 6 -1.08 -53.07 10.77
N ALA A 7 -2.20 -53.47 11.36
CA ALA A 7 -3.41 -52.63 11.40
C ALA A 7 -3.18 -51.33 12.19
N LEU A 8 -2.49 -51.42 13.34
CA LEU A 8 -2.15 -50.25 14.14
C LEU A 8 -1.24 -49.26 13.38
N PHE A 9 -0.18 -49.75 12.71
CA PHE A 9 0.70 -48.90 11.90
C PHE A 9 -0.03 -48.26 10.71
N ALA A 10 -0.97 -48.97 10.08
CA ALA A 10 -1.77 -48.43 8.99
C ALA A 10 -2.69 -47.28 9.45
N VAL A 11 -3.33 -47.43 10.62
CA VAL A 11 -4.19 -46.38 11.20
C VAL A 11 -3.37 -45.16 11.60
N VAL A 12 -2.22 -45.36 12.25
CA VAL A 12 -1.31 -44.25 12.62
C VAL A 12 -0.78 -43.53 11.39
N GLY A 13 -0.41 -44.27 10.34
CA GLY A 13 0.01 -43.69 9.05
C GLY A 13 -1.09 -42.86 8.39
N LEU A 14 -2.34 -43.33 8.43
CA LEU A 14 -3.48 -42.60 7.89
C LEU A 14 -3.77 -41.31 8.67
N CYS A 15 -3.69 -41.36 10.01
CA CYS A 15 -3.82 -40.17 10.85
C CYS A 15 -2.72 -39.15 10.59
N LEU A 16 -1.46 -39.58 10.46
CA LEU A 16 -0.32 -38.71 10.14
C LEU A 16 -0.43 -38.10 8.73
N ALA A 17 -0.87 -38.88 7.75
CA ALA A 17 -1.13 -38.36 6.40
C ALA A 17 -2.27 -37.33 6.43
N GLY A 18 -3.33 -37.58 7.20
CA GLY A 18 -4.43 -36.64 7.39
C GLY A 18 -3.99 -35.33 8.04
N THR A 19 -3.17 -35.37 9.10
CA THR A 19 -2.67 -34.16 9.75
C THR A 19 -1.73 -33.36 8.86
N LEU A 20 -0.89 -34.03 8.06
CA LEU A 20 0.00 -33.38 7.09
C LEU A 20 -0.78 -32.70 5.95
N LEU A 21 -1.88 -33.32 5.48
CA LEU A 21 -2.74 -32.72 4.46
C LEU A 21 -3.51 -31.50 5.00
N VAL A 22 -3.99 -31.56 6.24
CA VAL A 22 -4.67 -30.40 6.85
C VAL A 22 -3.68 -29.27 7.11
N SER A 23 -2.47 -29.56 7.59
CA SER A 23 -1.46 -28.53 7.83
C SER A 23 -0.94 -27.90 6.55
N SER A 24 -0.80 -28.65 5.45
CA SER A 24 -0.43 -28.07 4.14
C SER A 24 -1.49 -27.11 3.62
N ASN A 25 -2.77 -27.40 3.82
CA ASN A 25 -3.86 -26.48 3.48
C ASN A 25 -3.83 -25.22 4.34
N ILE A 26 -3.56 -25.33 5.64
CA ILE A 26 -3.43 -24.17 6.54
C ILE A 26 -2.22 -23.32 6.15
N ILE A 27 -1.08 -23.92 5.81
CA ILE A 27 0.11 -23.21 5.33
C ILE A 27 -0.18 -22.52 4.00
N GLN A 28 -0.87 -23.19 3.07
CA GLN A 28 -1.31 -22.53 1.85
C GLN A 28 -2.29 -21.40 2.13
N VAL A 29 -3.19 -21.50 3.10
CA VAL A 29 -4.06 -20.38 3.51
C VAL A 29 -3.27 -19.27 4.21
N TRP A 30 -2.19 -19.58 4.92
CA TRP A 30 -1.33 -18.56 5.55
C TRP A 30 -0.43 -17.84 4.52
N LEU A 31 0.02 -18.55 3.49
CA LEU A 31 0.78 -18.00 2.36
C LEU A 31 -0.13 -17.29 1.35
N SER A 32 -1.31 -17.84 1.07
CA SER A 32 -2.32 -17.33 0.12
C SER A 32 -3.35 -16.39 0.76
N GLY A 33 -3.41 -16.28 2.10
CA GLY A 33 -4.27 -15.34 2.83
C GLY A 33 -3.88 -13.87 2.64
N ARG A 34 -2.89 -13.60 1.77
CA ARG A 34 -2.55 -12.28 1.22
C ARG A 34 -3.21 -11.98 -0.12
N ALA A 35 -3.91 -12.94 -0.72
CA ALA A 35 -4.73 -12.74 -1.90
C ALA A 35 -6.21 -12.68 -1.46
N ASN A 36 -6.56 -11.65 -0.70
CA ASN A 36 -7.97 -11.34 -0.47
C ASN A 36 -8.50 -10.74 -1.77
N ASP A 37 -9.67 -11.19 -2.23
CA ASP A 37 -10.39 -10.71 -3.42
C ASP A 37 -10.92 -9.26 -3.26
N THR A 38 -10.14 -8.37 -2.64
CA THR A 38 -10.24 -6.93 -2.86
C THR A 38 -9.56 -6.65 -4.21
N VAL A 39 -10.09 -5.71 -4.98
CA VAL A 39 -9.47 -5.30 -6.25
C VAL A 39 -8.03 -4.85 -5.96
N SER A 40 -7.07 -5.75 -6.10
CA SER A 40 -5.69 -5.51 -5.76
C SER A 40 -5.10 -4.60 -6.83
N VAL A 41 -4.67 -3.42 -6.40
CA VAL A 41 -3.92 -2.50 -7.25
C VAL A 41 -2.44 -2.71 -6.99
N ASP A 42 -1.60 -2.24 -7.91
CA ASP A 42 -0.18 -2.45 -7.83
C ASP A 42 0.47 -1.50 -6.81
N ALA A 43 -0.09 -0.30 -6.61
CA ALA A 43 0.39 0.67 -5.62
C ALA A 43 -0.68 1.60 -5.03
N ILE A 44 -0.48 2.02 -3.79
CA ILE A 44 -1.17 3.14 -3.15
C ILE A 44 -0.30 4.40 -3.31
N VAL A 45 -0.80 5.42 -4.01
CA VAL A 45 -0.08 6.68 -4.25
C VAL A 45 -0.64 7.75 -3.31
N VAL A 46 0.19 8.22 -2.39
CA VAL A 46 -0.17 9.28 -1.45
C VAL A 46 0.28 10.61 -2.03
N MET A 47 -0.69 11.44 -2.43
CA MET A 47 -0.38 12.78 -2.90
C MET A 47 0.14 13.63 -1.75
N GLY A 48 1.28 14.28 -1.98
CA GLY A 48 1.93 15.19 -1.05
C GLY A 48 0.98 16.27 -0.52
N ALA A 49 1.28 16.68 0.70
CA ALA A 49 0.72 17.84 1.38
C ALA A 49 1.79 18.39 2.32
N ALA A 50 1.57 19.61 2.81
CA ALA A 50 2.55 20.33 3.59
C ALA A 50 3.13 19.48 4.75
N GLN A 51 4.43 19.68 4.98
CA GLN A 51 5.20 19.15 6.11
C GLN A 51 5.91 20.30 6.84
N TYR A 52 6.25 20.11 8.11
CA TYR A 52 7.05 21.04 8.91
C TYR A 52 8.23 20.30 9.55
N ASP A 53 9.46 20.63 9.16
CA ASP A 53 10.70 20.02 9.67
C ASP A 53 10.70 18.48 9.69
N GLY A 54 10.19 17.87 8.62
CA GLY A 54 10.11 16.42 8.48
C GLY A 54 8.90 15.78 9.17
N ARG A 55 8.01 16.59 9.75
CA ARG A 55 6.74 16.13 10.33
C ARG A 55 5.58 16.44 9.39
N PRO A 56 4.81 15.44 8.95
CA PRO A 56 3.59 15.65 8.19
C PRO A 56 2.60 16.56 8.95
N THR A 57 1.93 17.47 8.24
CA THR A 57 0.78 18.20 8.80
C THR A 57 -0.35 17.25 9.20
N ALA A 58 -1.37 17.75 9.91
CA ALA A 58 -2.54 16.94 10.25
C ALA A 58 -3.24 16.37 9.01
N GLN A 59 -3.33 17.16 7.93
CA GLN A 59 -3.91 16.71 6.67
C GLN A 59 -3.04 15.66 5.98
N PHE A 60 -1.72 15.84 5.95
CA PHE A 60 -0.83 14.86 5.35
C PHE A 60 -0.80 13.56 6.18
N SER A 61 -0.78 13.65 7.51
CA SER A 61 -0.90 12.51 8.42
C SER A 61 -2.19 11.74 8.18
N ALA A 62 -3.33 12.41 8.04
CA ALA A 62 -4.61 11.74 7.76
C ALA A 62 -4.57 10.92 6.45
N ARG A 63 -3.89 11.44 5.40
CA ARG A 63 -3.69 10.70 4.15
C ARG A 63 -2.75 9.51 4.32
N LEU A 64 -1.67 9.67 5.08
CA LEU A 64 -0.72 8.59 5.38
C LEU A 64 -1.37 7.49 6.22
N ASP A 65 -2.21 7.87 7.18
CA ASP A 65 -2.98 6.95 8.02
C ASP A 65 -3.95 6.13 7.18
N HIS A 66 -4.68 6.78 6.27
CA HIS A 66 -5.55 6.11 5.33
C HIS A 66 -4.79 5.16 4.38
N ALA A 67 -3.61 5.59 3.90
CA ALA A 67 -2.76 4.73 3.08
C ALA A 67 -2.25 3.51 3.85
N PHE A 68 -1.90 3.69 5.13
CA PHE A 68 -1.52 2.60 6.03
C PHE A 68 -2.69 1.61 6.23
N GLU A 69 -3.91 2.09 6.44
CA GLU A 69 -5.11 1.25 6.52
C GLU A 69 -5.31 0.42 5.24
N LEU A 70 -5.21 1.04 4.07
CA LEU A 70 -5.33 0.32 2.79
C LEU A 70 -4.23 -0.74 2.61
N TRP A 71 -3.00 -0.42 2.99
CA TRP A 71 -1.88 -1.35 2.92
C TRP A 71 -2.05 -2.54 3.88
N THR A 72 -2.46 -2.29 5.13
CA THR A 72 -2.74 -3.36 6.10
C THR A 72 -3.92 -4.25 5.68
N GLN A 73 -4.88 -3.71 4.93
CA GLN A 73 -5.97 -4.47 4.30
C GLN A 73 -5.55 -5.27 3.06
N GLY A 74 -4.30 -5.15 2.62
CA GLY A 74 -3.77 -5.84 1.44
C GLY A 74 -4.22 -5.25 0.11
N VAL A 75 -4.66 -3.99 0.07
CA VAL A 75 -5.14 -3.32 -1.16
C VAL A 75 -4.03 -3.18 -2.20
N ALA A 76 -2.81 -2.93 -1.75
CA ALA A 76 -1.63 -2.91 -2.60
C ALA A 76 -0.37 -3.32 -1.81
N PRO A 77 0.62 -3.95 -2.46
CA PRO A 77 1.88 -4.32 -1.81
C PRO A 77 2.81 -3.11 -1.60
N ILE A 78 2.65 -2.04 -2.38
CA ILE A 78 3.54 -0.88 -2.41
C ILE A 78 2.77 0.39 -2.04
N ILE A 79 3.39 1.27 -1.25
CA ILE A 79 2.97 2.65 -1.04
C ILE A 79 4.01 3.58 -1.66
N VAL A 80 3.55 4.53 -2.48
CA VAL A 80 4.37 5.60 -3.05
C VAL A 80 4.01 6.90 -2.35
N THR A 81 4.96 7.51 -1.64
CA THR A 81 4.80 8.85 -1.09
C THR A 81 5.37 9.88 -2.07
N THR A 82 4.69 11.00 -2.24
CA THR A 82 5.05 12.01 -3.24
C THR A 82 5.26 13.39 -2.61
N GLY A 83 6.02 14.22 -3.31
CA GLY A 83 6.20 15.63 -3.02
C GLY A 83 7.66 15.98 -2.72
N GLY A 84 8.15 17.02 -3.38
CA GLY A 84 9.51 17.51 -3.21
C GLY A 84 9.71 18.38 -1.97
N ASN A 85 10.80 19.14 -1.98
CA ASN A 85 11.13 20.13 -0.97
C ASN A 85 10.82 21.55 -1.46
N GLN A 86 10.47 22.46 -0.56
CA GLN A 86 10.46 23.89 -0.88
C GLN A 86 11.85 24.51 -0.67
N PRO A 87 12.20 25.63 -1.34
CA PRO A 87 13.44 26.33 -1.08
C PRO A 87 13.59 26.69 0.41
N GLY A 88 14.59 26.11 1.07
CA GLY A 88 14.84 26.27 2.51
C GLY A 88 14.47 25.05 3.37
N ASP A 89 13.74 24.08 2.81
CA ASP A 89 13.39 22.85 3.52
C ASP A 89 14.57 21.88 3.61
N ARG A 90 14.70 21.25 4.79
CA ARG A 90 15.66 20.16 5.03
C ARG A 90 15.15 18.78 4.61
N PHE A 91 13.84 18.64 4.44
CA PHE A 91 13.15 17.38 4.17
C PHE A 91 12.14 17.57 3.03
N THR A 92 11.95 16.52 2.25
CA THR A 92 10.92 16.44 1.21
C THR A 92 9.60 15.98 1.84
N GLU A 93 8.47 16.33 1.24
CA GLU A 93 7.17 15.78 1.67
C GLU A 93 7.15 14.25 1.50
N GLY A 94 7.63 13.75 0.36
CA GLY A 94 7.74 12.32 0.07
C GLY A 94 8.56 11.58 1.12
N GLY A 95 9.76 12.07 1.46
CA GLY A 95 10.63 11.46 2.46
C GLY A 95 10.05 11.52 3.87
N SER A 96 9.40 12.61 4.23
CA SER A 96 8.69 12.76 5.51
C SER A 96 7.54 11.74 5.63
N GLY A 97 6.78 11.54 4.56
CA GLY A 97 5.71 10.55 4.52
C GLY A 97 6.22 9.11 4.61
N ALA A 98 7.31 8.79 3.92
CA ALA A 98 7.91 7.45 3.96
C ALA A 98 8.44 7.13 5.36
N LYS A 99 9.11 8.09 6.00
CA LYS A 99 9.56 7.97 7.40
C LYS A 99 8.38 7.72 8.34
N TYR A 100 7.30 8.49 8.19
CA TYR A 100 6.10 8.34 9.00
C TYR A 100 5.48 6.94 8.91
N LEU A 101 5.37 6.40 7.69
CA LEU A 101 4.85 5.05 7.46
C LEU A 101 5.78 3.96 7.98
N ASN A 102 7.09 4.15 7.85
CA ASN A 102 8.08 3.24 8.37
C ASN A 102 8.04 3.16 9.91
N GLU A 103 7.88 4.30 10.59
CA GLU A 103 7.70 4.36 12.06
C GLU A 103 6.43 3.64 12.53
N ARG A 104 5.43 3.48 11.65
CA ARG A 104 4.21 2.70 11.91
C ARG A 104 4.31 1.22 11.53
N GLY A 105 5.47 0.76 11.04
CA GLY A 105 5.73 -0.65 10.74
C GLY A 105 5.55 -1.05 9.28
N VAL A 106 5.48 -0.10 8.34
CA VAL A 106 5.58 -0.42 6.91
C VAL A 106 7.05 -0.70 6.55
N ASP A 107 7.31 -1.89 6.03
CA ASP A 107 8.66 -2.28 5.59
C ASP A 107 9.20 -1.35 4.50
N SER A 108 10.48 -1.00 4.58
CA SER A 108 11.13 -0.11 3.60
C SER A 108 11.07 -0.66 2.17
N SER A 109 11.00 -1.98 1.99
CA SER A 109 10.82 -2.62 0.68
C SER A 109 9.44 -2.38 0.05
N SER A 110 8.46 -2.00 0.87
CA SER A 110 7.09 -1.69 0.47
C SER A 110 6.87 -0.19 0.26
N LEU A 111 7.91 0.63 0.44
CA LEU A 111 7.87 2.09 0.32
C LEU A 111 8.69 2.54 -0.89
N LEU A 112 8.07 3.35 -1.75
CA LEU A 112 8.74 4.12 -2.79
C LEU A 112 8.54 5.60 -2.51
N ILE A 113 9.54 6.41 -2.88
CA ILE A 113 9.54 7.84 -2.60
C ILE A 113 9.74 8.59 -3.92
N GLU A 114 8.80 9.48 -4.23
CA GLU A 114 8.92 10.48 -5.28
C GLU A 114 9.17 11.85 -4.61
N GLU A 115 10.38 12.39 -4.80
CA GLU A 115 10.89 13.56 -4.06
C GLU A 115 11.17 14.78 -4.96
N THR A 116 10.83 14.72 -6.24
CA THR A 116 11.21 15.73 -7.23
C THR A 116 10.06 16.64 -7.61
N GLY A 117 8.82 16.15 -7.55
CA GLY A 117 7.65 16.89 -7.98
C GLY A 117 7.32 18.06 -7.07
N SER A 118 7.28 19.27 -7.64
CA SER A 118 6.79 20.49 -6.98
C SER A 118 5.34 20.81 -7.35
N THR A 119 4.80 20.12 -8.37
CA THR A 119 3.41 20.21 -8.80
C THR A 119 2.76 18.83 -8.83
N THR A 120 1.43 18.79 -8.74
CA THR A 120 0.65 17.54 -8.89
C THR A 120 1.05 16.76 -10.15
N ARG A 121 1.36 17.45 -11.26
CA ARG A 121 1.73 16.79 -12.51
C ARG A 121 3.12 16.19 -12.44
N GLU A 122 4.11 16.93 -11.95
CA GLU A 122 5.48 16.44 -11.82
C GLU A 122 5.54 15.23 -10.89
N SER A 123 4.83 15.27 -9.75
CA SER A 123 4.76 14.12 -8.86
C SER A 123 4.15 12.90 -9.53
N LEU A 124 3.07 13.07 -10.29
CA LEU A 124 2.45 11.95 -11.01
C LEU A 124 3.31 11.43 -12.16
N VAL A 125 4.14 12.27 -12.79
CA VAL A 125 5.15 11.84 -13.77
C VAL A 125 6.20 10.95 -13.09
N GLY A 126 6.76 11.41 -11.96
CA GLY A 126 7.72 10.61 -11.18
C GLY A 126 7.14 9.28 -10.69
N VAL A 127 5.88 9.29 -10.24
CA VAL A 127 5.15 8.07 -9.88
C VAL A 127 5.01 7.13 -11.07
N ALA A 128 4.58 7.64 -12.24
CA ALA A 128 4.41 6.82 -13.43
C ALA A 128 5.74 6.18 -13.86
N ASP A 129 6.85 6.92 -13.82
CA ASP A 129 8.19 6.40 -14.15
C ASP A 129 8.65 5.32 -13.15
N LEU A 130 8.45 5.57 -11.85
CA LEU A 130 8.74 4.60 -10.79
C LEU A 130 7.96 3.29 -10.96
N LEU A 131 6.67 3.37 -11.29
CA LEU A 131 5.82 2.19 -11.44
C LEU A 131 6.03 1.47 -12.77
N LYS A 132 6.26 2.21 -13.86
CA LYS A 132 6.54 1.65 -15.19
C LYS A 132 7.80 0.79 -15.19
N SER A 133 8.86 1.21 -14.49
CA SER A 133 10.08 0.40 -14.33
C SER A 133 9.84 -0.96 -13.64
N ARG A 134 8.69 -1.13 -12.98
CA ARG A 134 8.26 -2.34 -12.26
C ARG A 134 7.13 -3.10 -12.96
N GLY A 135 6.65 -2.61 -14.10
CA GLY A 135 5.47 -3.16 -14.79
C GLY A 135 4.17 -2.98 -14.00
N ALA A 136 4.10 -1.95 -13.16
CA ALA A 136 2.93 -1.60 -12.35
C ALA A 136 2.18 -0.42 -12.99
N GLU A 137 0.85 -0.49 -13.04
CA GLU A 137 0.00 0.52 -13.73
C GLU A 137 -1.28 0.83 -12.97
N ARG A 138 -1.82 -0.14 -12.19
CA ARG A 138 -3.04 0.05 -11.40
C ARG A 138 -2.69 0.70 -10.08
N VAL A 139 -3.33 1.82 -9.77
CA VAL A 139 -3.06 2.58 -8.56
C VAL A 139 -4.33 3.03 -7.86
N VAL A 140 -4.25 3.13 -6.53
CA VAL A 140 -5.19 3.91 -5.72
C VAL A 140 -4.52 5.22 -5.36
N ILE A 141 -5.10 6.35 -5.75
CA ILE A 141 -4.62 7.67 -5.35
C ILE A 141 -5.34 8.11 -4.08
N VAL A 142 -4.55 8.39 -3.03
CA VAL A 142 -5.00 8.97 -1.77
C VAL A 142 -4.74 10.48 -1.78
N THR A 143 -5.82 11.26 -1.77
CA THR A 143 -5.80 12.72 -1.83
C THR A 143 -7.11 13.31 -1.31
N GLU A 144 -7.15 14.63 -1.09
CA GLU A 144 -8.36 15.36 -0.72
C GLU A 144 -9.40 15.41 -1.86
N PRO A 145 -10.71 15.47 -1.55
CA PRO A 145 -11.80 15.48 -2.54
C PRO A 145 -11.64 16.56 -3.62
N PHE A 146 -11.23 17.77 -3.24
CA PHE A 146 -11.06 18.91 -4.16
C PHE A 146 -9.96 18.68 -5.22
N HIS A 147 -8.98 17.83 -4.93
CA HIS A 147 -7.88 17.52 -5.85
C HIS A 147 -8.02 16.15 -6.52
N ALA A 148 -8.96 15.32 -6.06
CA ALA A 148 -9.10 13.94 -6.50
C ALA A 148 -9.36 13.82 -8.02
N LEU A 149 -10.28 14.63 -8.56
CA LEU A 149 -10.58 14.60 -10.00
C LEU A 149 -9.36 15.03 -10.85
N ARG A 150 -8.68 16.11 -10.44
CA ARG A 150 -7.50 16.60 -11.16
C ARG A 150 -6.37 15.57 -11.16
N SER A 151 -6.07 14.99 -10.01
CA SER A 151 -5.04 13.95 -9.90
C SER A 151 -5.38 12.72 -10.73
N LYS A 152 -6.66 12.30 -10.74
CA LYS A 152 -7.12 11.19 -11.57
C LYS A 152 -6.88 11.44 -13.06
N LEU A 153 -7.31 12.59 -13.58
CA LEU A 153 -7.20 12.90 -15.00
C LEU A 153 -5.73 12.96 -15.45
N ILE A 154 -4.86 13.58 -14.65
CA ILE A 154 -3.42 13.65 -14.96
C ILE A 154 -2.81 12.24 -14.93
N ALA A 155 -3.12 11.43 -13.92
CA ALA A 155 -2.57 10.08 -13.81
C ALA A 155 -3.04 9.17 -14.97
N GLN A 156 -4.28 9.31 -15.42
CA GLN A 156 -4.80 8.59 -16.58
C GLN A 156 -4.10 9.01 -17.89
N ASP A 157 -3.83 10.30 -18.07
CA ASP A 157 -3.03 10.82 -19.20
C ASP A 157 -1.61 10.25 -19.23
N LEU A 158 -1.06 9.90 -18.06
CA LEU A 158 0.25 9.28 -17.90
C LEU A 158 0.21 7.73 -18.02
N GLY A 159 -0.95 7.15 -18.35
CA GLY A 159 -1.10 5.71 -18.56
C GLY A 159 -1.38 4.88 -17.30
N LEU A 160 -1.70 5.51 -16.16
CA LEU A 160 -2.08 4.79 -14.95
C LEU A 160 -3.57 4.44 -14.94
N ILE A 161 -3.91 3.28 -14.40
CA ILE A 161 -5.30 2.84 -14.17
C ILE A 161 -5.68 3.22 -12.74
N VAL A 162 -6.49 4.27 -12.60
CA VAL A 162 -6.66 4.97 -11.32
C VAL A 162 -8.00 4.71 -10.66
N THR A 163 -7.95 4.30 -9.39
CA THR A 163 -9.05 4.38 -8.43
C THR A 163 -8.76 5.50 -7.42
N LEU A 164 -9.79 6.21 -6.97
CA LEU A 164 -9.66 7.27 -5.97
C LEU A 164 -10.07 6.76 -4.59
N SER A 165 -9.31 7.13 -3.57
CA SER A 165 -9.64 6.85 -2.18
C SER A 165 -9.38 8.10 -1.33
N SER A 166 -10.43 8.86 -1.03
CA SER A 166 -10.31 10.12 -0.30
C SER A 166 -10.45 9.90 1.21
N THR A 167 -9.65 10.61 2.00
CA THR A 167 -9.83 10.78 3.45
C THR A 167 -11.21 11.41 3.70
N ARG A 168 -11.95 10.90 4.69
CA ARG A 168 -13.32 11.38 5.05
C ARG A 168 -13.34 12.72 5.79
N THR A 169 -12.24 13.48 5.78
CA THR A 169 -12.09 14.71 6.59
C THR A 169 -12.01 15.94 5.71
N SER A 170 -13.17 16.42 5.26
CA SER A 170 -13.32 17.81 4.78
C SER A 170 -13.42 18.74 6.01
N PRO A 171 -12.59 19.79 6.17
CA PRO A 171 -12.87 20.88 7.11
C PRO A 171 -13.89 21.88 6.56
N MET A 172 -14.90 21.40 5.82
CA MET A 172 -15.92 22.23 5.19
C MET A 172 -17.30 21.71 5.61
N GLY A 173 -17.90 22.39 6.58
CA GLY A 173 -19.34 22.32 6.82
C GLY A 173 -19.79 21.74 8.17
N HIS A 174 -19.48 22.42 9.27
CA HIS A 174 -20.47 22.56 10.34
C HIS A 174 -20.83 24.05 10.41
N SER A 175 -21.95 24.38 9.77
CA SER A 175 -22.76 25.57 10.08
C SER A 175 -23.48 25.37 11.40
#